data_AF-A0A024G0Y4-F1
#
_entry.id   AF-A0A024G0Y4-F1
#
_cell.length_a   1.000
_cell.length_b   1.000
_cell.length_c   1.000
_cell.angle_alpha   90.00
_cell.angle_beta   90.00
_cell.angle_gamma   90.00
#
_symmetry.space_group_name_H-M   'P 1'
#
loop_
_entity.id
_entity.type
_entity.pdbx_description
1 polymer ?
#
loop_
_entity_poly.entity_id
_entity_poly.type
_entity_poly.pdbx_seq_one_letter_code
_entity_poly.pdbx_strand_id
1 'polypeptide(L)'
;MSAKHVEEQEELHTPVYTRLEINARDGHAEEVQYRSVTVPRVACHESERVDSPNTKPPTLLRSTPSKDSNQNTALECVSVRKDSTSYVDVSPRGVPPPPFRLEAHTHFSVKRTAITRLCAVIGSKLCELDTDYKFDAAKCKWKVALRQCNGTRRATFNIVLWNNDTCGNCVVEVQRRDGDMIAFMKAYAELKSTMKRNQLSADSSLTSNPSDRLPKIAEFVDLPHSEDAHGDLECVSGMLDSKFEDIQLQGLFALLSFPVKDSILPGVVALVPRLMSCGQSRTLNVAKVAHAALSKLCHHAECRHAVLNSGNWSYLIKNAAGGVKVDPEIQRASLHVIGTLSPLFHQFPLDCNDEAAQAILRLVQKWESIDDPRLKTHAFNANLAFQKAGILA
;
A
#
# COMPACT_ATOMS: atom_id res chain seq x y z
N MET A 1 43.41 -47.77 -40.90
CA MET A 1 44.12 -47.68 -39.61
C MET A 1 43.99 -46.26 -39.09
N SER A 2 43.37 -46.15 -37.91
CA SER A 2 43.25 -45.03 -36.95
C SER A 2 42.88 -43.62 -37.41
N ALA A 3 41.65 -43.26 -37.05
CA ALA A 3 41.15 -41.91 -36.83
C ALA A 3 41.94 -41.18 -35.73
N LYS A 4 42.10 -39.86 -35.86
CA LYS A 4 42.52 -38.96 -34.78
C LYS A 4 41.36 -37.99 -34.48
N HIS A 5 40.91 -38.02 -33.23
CA HIS A 5 40.01 -37.04 -32.63
C HIS A 5 40.64 -35.64 -32.64
N VAL A 6 39.80 -34.65 -32.90
CA VAL A 6 40.02 -33.25 -32.53
C VAL A 6 38.88 -32.93 -31.57
N GLU A 7 39.23 -32.80 -30.29
CA GLU A 7 38.35 -32.34 -29.21
C GLU A 7 38.58 -30.84 -28.97
N GLU A 8 37.51 -30.23 -28.45
CA GLU A 8 37.22 -28.82 -28.23
C GLU A 8 38.16 -28.12 -27.24
N GLN A 9 38.37 -26.83 -27.46
CA GLN A 9 38.67 -25.87 -26.39
C GLN A 9 37.84 -24.59 -26.61
N GLU A 10 36.65 -24.56 -26.01
CA GLU A 10 35.95 -23.32 -25.66
C GLU A 10 36.44 -22.87 -24.28
N GLU A 11 37.07 -21.69 -24.21
CA GLU A 11 37.46 -21.04 -22.97
C GLU A 11 36.22 -20.58 -22.20
N LEU A 12 35.83 -21.34 -21.17
CA LEU A 12 34.88 -20.88 -20.15
C LEU A 12 35.57 -19.93 -19.17
N HIS A 13 35.37 -18.63 -19.36
CA HIS A 13 35.62 -17.62 -18.33
C HIS A 13 34.71 -17.87 -17.12
N THR A 14 35.26 -18.44 -16.05
CA THR A 14 34.62 -18.46 -14.73
C THR A 14 34.84 -17.12 -14.03
N PRO A 15 33.79 -16.41 -13.59
CA PRO A 15 33.98 -15.23 -12.75
C PRO A 15 34.42 -15.67 -11.35
N VAL A 16 35.64 -15.27 -10.99
CA VAL A 16 36.18 -15.35 -9.63
C VAL A 16 35.39 -14.40 -8.73
N TYR A 17 34.48 -14.93 -7.92
CA TYR A 17 33.90 -14.19 -6.82
C TYR A 17 34.82 -14.28 -5.60
N THR A 18 35.50 -13.18 -5.30
CA THR A 18 36.24 -12.99 -4.06
C THR A 18 35.27 -13.08 -2.89
N ARG A 19 35.41 -14.14 -2.09
CA ARG A 19 34.64 -14.39 -0.87
C ARG A 19 35.08 -13.38 0.19
N LEU A 20 34.28 -12.35 0.44
CA LEU A 20 34.45 -11.50 1.62
C LEU A 20 34.04 -12.30 2.86
N GLU A 21 35.03 -12.76 3.61
CA GLU A 21 34.84 -13.29 4.96
C GLU A 21 34.40 -12.15 5.87
N ILE A 22 33.11 -12.11 6.20
CA ILE A 22 32.58 -11.22 7.25
C ILE A 22 32.69 -11.98 8.57
N ASN A 23 33.70 -11.60 9.35
CA ASN A 23 33.82 -11.97 10.76
C ASN A 23 32.59 -11.47 11.52
N ALA A 24 31.74 -12.40 11.95
CA ALA A 24 30.65 -12.13 12.87
C ALA A 24 31.20 -12.01 14.29
N ARG A 25 31.42 -10.76 14.75
CA ARG A 25 31.45 -10.38 16.16
C ARG A 25 31.00 -8.93 16.28
N ASP A 26 29.71 -8.73 16.52
CA ASP A 26 29.20 -8.09 17.73
C ASP A 26 27.70 -7.83 17.58
N GLY A 27 26.95 -8.28 18.58
CA GLY A 27 25.50 -8.24 18.60
C GLY A 27 24.98 -6.85 18.92
N HIS A 28 24.11 -6.34 18.07
CA HIS A 28 22.95 -5.56 18.48
C HIS A 28 21.82 -5.86 17.49
N ALA A 29 20.74 -6.45 18.00
CA ALA A 29 19.53 -6.72 17.23
C ALA A 29 18.92 -5.39 16.75
N GLU A 30 19.08 -5.07 15.46
CA GLU A 30 18.35 -3.97 14.83
C GLU A 30 16.88 -4.39 14.65
N GLU A 31 16.02 -3.71 15.41
CA GLU A 31 14.56 -3.81 15.30
C GLU A 31 14.11 -3.31 13.91
N VAL A 32 13.61 -4.24 13.08
CA VAL A 32 13.18 -4.02 11.70
C VAL A 32 12.01 -3.01 11.63
N GLN A 33 12.23 -1.88 10.95
CA GLN A 33 11.23 -0.80 10.83
C GLN A 33 10.27 -1.02 9.64
N TYR A 34 9.13 -1.68 9.87
CA TYR A 34 8.04 -1.90 8.88
C TYR A 34 7.43 -0.60 8.32
N ARG A 35 7.71 -0.26 7.06
CA ARG A 35 7.10 0.87 6.31
C ARG A 35 5.69 0.47 5.83
N SER A 36 4.68 1.34 5.96
CA SER A 36 3.36 1.02 5.39
C SER A 36 3.26 1.47 3.96
N VAL A 37 2.90 0.56 3.06
CA VAL A 37 2.53 0.88 1.69
C VAL A 37 1.01 0.97 1.62
N THR A 38 0.52 2.02 0.99
CA THR A 38 -0.91 2.28 0.83
C THR A 38 -1.49 1.32 -0.21
N VAL A 39 -2.55 0.60 0.16
CA VAL A 39 -3.34 -0.21 -0.79
C VAL A 39 -4.19 0.73 -1.66
N PRO A 40 -4.11 0.68 -3.00
CA PRO A 40 -4.93 1.49 -3.88
C PRO A 40 -6.43 1.15 -3.75
N ARG A 41 -7.30 2.17 -3.80
CA ARG A 41 -8.72 1.98 -4.15
C ARG A 41 -8.82 1.75 -5.65
N VAL A 42 -9.37 0.62 -6.06
CA VAL A 42 -9.73 0.32 -7.45
C VAL A 42 -10.87 1.24 -7.85
N ALA A 43 -10.67 2.09 -8.86
CA ALA A 43 -11.74 2.80 -9.52
C ALA A 43 -12.47 1.82 -10.46
N CYS A 44 -13.75 1.58 -10.21
CA CYS A 44 -14.62 0.92 -11.18
C CYS A 44 -14.83 1.89 -12.35
N HIS A 45 -14.31 1.54 -13.53
CA HIS A 45 -14.73 2.17 -14.78
C HIS A 45 -16.07 1.54 -15.18
N GLU A 46 -17.16 2.29 -14.99
CA GLU A 46 -18.43 2.04 -15.68
C GLU A 46 -18.29 2.50 -17.13
N SER A 47 -18.51 1.59 -18.06
CA SER A 47 -18.82 1.90 -19.45
C SER A 47 -20.05 1.11 -19.82
N GLU A 48 -21.20 1.79 -19.93
CA GLU A 48 -22.10 1.68 -21.08
C GLU A 48 -23.22 2.73 -20.94
N ARG A 49 -23.27 3.64 -21.92
CA ARG A 49 -24.33 4.63 -22.10
C ARG A 49 -25.55 3.94 -22.70
N VAL A 50 -26.71 4.11 -22.08
CA VAL A 50 -28.02 3.99 -22.75
C VAL A 50 -28.81 5.26 -22.46
N ASP A 51 -29.26 5.90 -23.53
CA ASP A 51 -30.00 7.16 -23.55
C ASP A 51 -31.42 7.05 -23.00
N SER A 52 -31.89 8.18 -22.42
CA SER A 52 -33.28 8.70 -22.31
C SER A 52 -33.71 9.06 -20.87
N PRO A 53 -34.73 9.93 -20.66
CA PRO A 53 -34.68 11.36 -20.91
C PRO A 53 -34.96 12.21 -19.65
N ASN A 54 -34.27 13.36 -19.60
CA ASN A 54 -34.65 14.67 -19.07
C ASN A 54 -35.83 14.76 -18.07
N THR A 55 -35.53 14.84 -16.78
CA THR A 55 -36.40 15.49 -15.78
C THR A 55 -35.56 16.36 -14.84
N LYS A 56 -35.76 17.68 -14.93
CA LYS A 56 -35.15 18.69 -14.06
C LYS A 56 -35.76 18.61 -12.66
N PRO A 57 -34.97 18.64 -11.58
CA PRO A 57 -35.49 18.95 -10.25
C PRO A 57 -35.55 20.48 -10.04
N PRO A 58 -36.52 20.98 -9.25
CA PRO A 58 -36.84 22.40 -9.15
C PRO A 58 -35.88 23.18 -8.27
N THR A 59 -35.68 24.42 -8.67
CA THR A 59 -34.95 25.48 -7.98
C THR A 59 -35.70 25.91 -6.71
N LEU A 60 -35.05 25.89 -5.54
CA LEU A 60 -35.57 26.59 -4.36
C LEU A 60 -34.58 27.64 -3.85
N LEU A 61 -35.06 28.87 -4.02
CA LEU A 61 -34.77 30.17 -3.46
C LEU A 61 -33.90 30.26 -2.19
N ARG A 62 -32.83 31.03 -2.39
CA ARG A 62 -32.26 32.08 -1.53
C ARG A 62 -33.21 32.62 -0.43
N SER A 63 -32.74 32.59 0.81
CA SER A 63 -33.10 33.57 1.83
C SER A 63 -31.86 33.88 2.71
N THR A 64 -31.65 35.17 2.95
CA THR A 64 -30.61 35.76 3.81
C THR A 64 -31.27 36.27 5.12
N PRO A 65 -30.52 36.88 6.05
CA PRO A 65 -30.24 36.36 7.39
C PRO A 65 -31.16 36.95 8.46
N SER A 66 -31.38 36.22 9.57
CA SER A 66 -31.91 36.81 10.80
C SER A 66 -30.92 36.63 11.97
N LYS A 67 -30.90 37.69 12.76
CA LYS A 67 -29.98 38.05 13.84
C LYS A 67 -30.50 37.49 15.17
N ASP A 68 -29.56 37.37 16.11
CA ASP A 68 -29.72 37.33 17.56
C ASP A 68 -30.23 36.02 18.22
N SER A 69 -29.31 35.34 18.90
CA SER A 69 -29.41 35.17 20.36
C SER A 69 -28.17 34.43 20.89
N ASN A 70 -27.39 35.16 21.69
CA ASN A 70 -26.28 34.69 22.50
C ASN A 70 -26.62 33.42 23.30
N GLN A 71 -25.87 32.34 23.06
CA GLN A 71 -25.52 31.39 24.10
C GLN A 71 -23.99 31.23 24.08
N ASN A 72 -23.35 31.90 25.03
CA ASN A 72 -21.96 31.66 25.38
C ASN A 72 -21.83 30.26 25.98
N THR A 73 -21.67 29.25 25.13
CA THR A 73 -20.92 28.06 25.50
C THR A 73 -19.46 28.43 25.29
N ALA A 74 -18.80 28.81 26.38
CA ALA A 74 -17.34 28.85 26.44
C ALA A 74 -16.83 27.45 26.10
N LEU A 75 -16.51 27.25 24.82
CA LEU A 75 -15.60 26.20 24.38
C LEU A 75 -14.33 26.41 25.20
N GLU A 76 -14.07 25.48 26.12
CA GLU A 76 -12.79 25.35 26.78
C GLU A 76 -11.71 25.48 25.70
N CYS A 77 -10.94 26.56 25.79
CA CYS A 77 -9.78 26.77 24.97
C CYS A 77 -8.83 25.62 25.30
N VAL A 78 -8.86 24.57 24.47
CA VAL A 78 -7.87 23.49 24.49
C VAL A 78 -6.52 24.18 24.41
N SER A 79 -5.81 24.20 25.53
CA SER A 79 -4.50 24.83 25.62
C SER A 79 -3.63 24.24 24.51
N VAL A 80 -3.13 25.08 23.61
CA VAL A 80 -2.20 24.66 22.56
C VAL A 80 -1.06 23.92 23.24
N ARG A 81 -0.90 22.62 22.97
CA ARG A 81 0.21 21.84 23.53
C ARG A 81 1.50 22.57 23.19
N LYS A 82 2.39 22.72 24.16
CA LYS A 82 3.70 23.35 23.92
C LYS A 82 4.72 22.24 23.66
N ASP A 83 5.50 22.38 22.60
CA ASP A 83 6.60 21.46 22.33
C ASP A 83 7.67 21.60 23.42
N SER A 84 7.90 20.53 24.17
CA SER A 84 8.93 20.45 25.22
C SER A 84 10.16 19.64 24.78
N THR A 85 10.25 19.29 23.50
CA THR A 85 11.34 18.45 22.97
C THR A 85 12.63 19.25 22.84
N SER A 86 13.73 18.70 23.34
CA SER A 86 15.07 19.27 23.11
C SER A 86 15.59 18.82 21.74
N TYR A 87 15.84 19.78 20.84
CA TYR A 87 16.42 19.55 19.51
C TYR A 87 17.93 19.87 19.46
N VAL A 88 18.63 19.65 20.57
CA VAL A 88 20.10 19.77 20.64
C VAL A 88 20.73 18.49 20.09
N ASP A 89 21.91 18.60 19.47
CA ASP A 89 22.71 17.49 18.92
C ASP A 89 22.00 16.63 17.86
N VAL A 90 21.08 17.23 17.11
CA VAL A 90 20.35 16.54 16.04
C VAL A 90 21.21 16.44 14.78
N SER A 91 21.46 15.21 14.33
CA SER A 91 22.20 14.93 13.09
C SER A 91 21.34 14.11 12.12
N PRO A 92 20.71 14.75 11.12
CA PRO A 92 19.99 14.07 10.04
C PRO A 92 20.93 13.13 9.30
N ARG A 93 20.45 11.91 9.02
CA ARG A 93 21.20 10.92 8.23
C ARG A 93 21.17 11.30 6.75
N GLY A 94 22.17 10.86 5.99
CA GLY A 94 22.14 10.97 4.53
C GLY A 94 20.92 10.25 3.95
N VAL A 95 20.37 10.78 2.85
CA VAL A 95 19.33 10.07 2.08
C VAL A 95 19.79 8.65 1.75
N PRO A 96 18.90 7.63 1.79
CA PRO A 96 19.27 6.27 1.45
C PRO A 96 19.90 6.21 0.04
N PRO A 97 20.99 5.45 -0.15
CA PRO A 97 21.57 5.29 -1.48
C PRO A 97 20.61 4.48 -2.38
N PRO A 98 20.69 4.64 -3.71
CA PRO A 98 20.00 3.76 -4.65
C PRO A 98 20.27 2.27 -4.32
N PRO A 99 19.27 1.37 -4.45
CA PRO A 99 17.96 1.56 -5.07
C PRO A 99 16.88 2.12 -4.13
N PHE A 100 17.20 2.42 -2.86
CA PHE A 100 16.23 2.84 -1.87
C PHE A 100 15.74 4.27 -2.18
N ARG A 101 14.44 4.42 -2.42
CA ARG A 101 13.80 5.71 -2.67
C ARG A 101 13.06 6.21 -1.42
N LEU A 102 12.98 7.52 -1.29
CA LEU A 102 12.04 8.16 -0.37
C LEU A 102 10.60 7.89 -0.84
N GLU A 103 9.64 7.91 0.09
CA GLU A 103 8.21 7.76 -0.25
C GLU A 103 7.77 8.74 -1.35
N ALA A 104 7.31 8.23 -2.50
CA ALA A 104 7.18 8.99 -3.75
C ALA A 104 6.34 10.27 -3.64
N HIS A 105 5.35 10.33 -2.76
CA HIS A 105 4.37 11.43 -2.70
C HIS A 105 4.37 12.21 -1.38
N THR A 106 5.16 11.77 -0.40
CA THR A 106 5.08 12.28 0.97
C THR A 106 6.42 12.77 1.48
N HIS A 107 7.26 13.29 0.57
CA HIS A 107 8.45 14.05 0.92
C HIS A 107 8.47 15.42 0.24
N PHE A 108 9.21 16.37 0.83
CA PHE A 108 9.47 17.67 0.23
C PHE A 108 10.81 18.24 0.71
N SER A 109 11.41 19.09 -0.14
CA SER A 109 12.72 19.69 0.11
C SER A 109 12.61 20.92 1.01
N VAL A 110 13.50 21.01 1.98
CA VAL A 110 13.63 22.16 2.89
C VAL A 110 15.06 22.67 2.87
N LYS A 111 15.22 23.97 3.08
CA LYS A 111 16.53 24.62 3.15
C LYS A 111 17.30 24.02 4.32
N ARG A 112 18.59 23.77 4.12
CA ARG A 112 19.51 23.27 5.18
C ARG A 112 19.78 24.31 6.29
N THR A 113 19.09 25.46 6.30
CA THR A 113 19.30 26.52 7.28
C THR A 113 18.88 26.05 8.67
N ALA A 114 19.86 25.89 9.57
CA ALA A 114 19.72 25.49 10.97
C ALA A 114 18.78 24.29 11.18
N ILE A 115 19.33 23.07 11.20
CA ILE A 115 18.59 21.82 11.46
C ILE A 115 17.71 21.91 12.72
N THR A 116 18.21 22.56 13.77
CA THR A 116 17.45 22.81 15.00
C THR A 116 16.18 23.62 14.76
N ARG A 117 16.21 24.62 13.88
CA ARG A 117 15.04 25.41 13.48
C ARG A 117 14.03 24.56 12.70
N LEU A 118 14.49 23.69 11.80
CA LEU A 118 13.60 22.76 11.08
C LEU A 118 12.87 21.85 12.08
N CYS A 119 13.60 21.27 13.03
CA CYS A 119 13.04 20.38 14.03
C CYS A 119 12.03 21.10 14.94
N ALA A 120 12.34 22.32 15.39
CA ALA A 120 11.44 23.14 16.19
C ALA A 120 10.13 23.47 15.46
N VAL A 121 10.19 23.76 14.16
CA VAL A 121 8.99 24.02 13.35
C VAL A 121 8.14 22.76 13.15
N ILE A 122 8.76 21.59 12.95
CA ILE A 122 8.04 20.30 12.88
C ILE A 122 7.35 20.02 14.21
N GLY A 123 8.09 20.11 15.31
CA GLY A 123 7.56 19.84 16.65
C GLY A 123 6.42 20.76 17.06
N SER A 124 6.57 22.07 16.85
CA SER A 124 5.48 23.03 17.07
C SER A 124 4.25 22.68 16.26
N LYS A 125 4.41 22.28 14.99
CA LYS A 125 3.27 21.90 14.15
C LYS A 125 2.60 20.60 14.61
N LEU A 126 3.36 19.64 15.11
CA LEU A 126 2.82 18.40 15.67
C LEU A 126 1.97 18.67 16.92
N CYS A 127 2.37 19.63 17.76
CA CYS A 127 1.56 20.09 18.87
C CYS A 127 0.28 20.80 18.43
N GLU A 128 0.34 21.68 17.41
CA GLU A 128 -0.85 22.34 16.84
C GLU A 128 -1.86 21.33 16.28
N LEU A 129 -1.38 20.20 15.75
CA LEU A 129 -2.22 19.14 15.18
C LEU A 129 -2.79 18.17 16.23
N ASP A 130 -2.61 18.46 17.54
CA ASP A 130 -3.02 17.60 18.66
C ASP A 130 -2.53 16.15 18.50
N THR A 131 -1.25 15.99 18.13
CA THR A 131 -0.63 14.67 17.99
C THR A 131 0.09 14.24 19.26
N ASP A 132 0.15 12.93 19.47
CA ASP A 132 1.11 12.32 20.38
C ASP A 132 2.35 11.93 19.57
N TYR A 133 3.55 12.35 19.97
CA TYR A 133 4.77 11.99 19.25
C TYR A 133 5.96 11.70 20.15
N LYS A 134 6.88 10.90 19.63
CA LYS A 134 8.21 10.64 20.22
C LYS A 134 9.29 10.99 19.21
N PHE A 135 10.23 11.85 19.61
CA PHE A 135 11.38 12.23 18.81
C PHE A 135 12.61 11.37 19.15
N ASP A 136 13.35 10.97 18.12
CA ASP A 136 14.62 10.26 18.18
C ASP A 136 15.69 11.13 17.50
N ALA A 137 16.54 11.76 18.31
CA ALA A 137 17.58 12.68 17.85
C ALA A 137 18.64 12.01 16.98
N ALA A 138 18.99 10.75 17.27
CA ALA A 138 19.99 9.98 16.52
C ALA A 138 19.54 9.58 15.10
N LYS A 139 18.23 9.64 14.85
CA LYS A 139 17.62 9.36 13.55
C LYS A 139 16.96 10.59 12.93
N CYS A 140 16.98 11.73 13.63
CA CYS A 140 16.18 12.90 13.34
C CYS A 140 14.73 12.54 12.92
N LYS A 141 14.08 11.72 13.76
CA LYS A 141 12.85 11.02 13.43
C LYS A 141 11.77 11.24 14.48
N TRP A 142 10.56 11.54 14.04
CA TRP A 142 9.36 11.55 14.88
C TRP A 142 8.53 10.30 14.59
N LYS A 143 8.10 9.60 15.65
CA LYS A 143 7.00 8.62 15.58
C LYS A 143 5.74 9.34 16.04
N VAL A 144 4.73 9.47 15.17
CA VAL A 144 3.55 10.31 15.38
C VAL A 144 2.29 9.48 15.40
N ALA A 145 1.41 9.73 16.37
CA ALA A 145 0.05 9.25 16.44
C ALA A 145 -0.90 10.46 16.41
N LEU A 146 -1.62 10.60 15.30
CA LEU A 146 -2.64 11.63 15.13
C LEU A 146 -3.99 11.10 15.61
N ARG A 147 -4.63 11.86 16.50
CA ARG A 147 -6.00 11.61 16.99
C ARG A 147 -6.80 12.88 16.76
N GLN A 148 -7.80 12.86 15.89
CA GLN A 148 -8.72 14.01 15.81
C GLN A 148 -9.71 13.96 16.98
N CYS A 149 -10.08 15.12 17.53
CA CYS A 149 -10.90 15.26 18.75
C CYS A 149 -12.26 14.56 18.70
N ASN A 150 -12.74 14.17 17.51
CA ASN A 150 -13.97 13.41 17.30
C ASN A 150 -13.76 11.89 17.21
N GLY A 151 -12.54 11.39 17.45
CA GLY A 151 -12.21 9.97 17.60
C GLY A 151 -12.28 9.10 16.33
N THR A 152 -12.88 9.61 15.24
CA THR A 152 -13.19 8.86 14.01
C THR A 152 -12.02 8.75 13.04
N ARG A 153 -11.04 9.66 13.11
CA ARG A 153 -9.87 9.64 12.23
C ARG A 153 -8.59 9.50 13.05
N ARG A 154 -7.90 8.38 12.83
CA ARG A 154 -6.62 8.05 13.46
C ARG A 154 -5.60 7.71 12.38
N ALA A 155 -4.38 8.20 12.52
CA ALA A 155 -3.28 7.83 11.64
C ALA A 155 -2.00 7.73 12.46
N THR A 156 -1.18 6.72 12.19
CA THR A 156 0.18 6.65 12.70
C THR A 156 1.15 6.80 11.54
N PHE A 157 2.18 7.61 11.73
CA PHE A 157 3.17 7.89 10.71
C PHE A 157 4.49 8.30 11.33
N ASN A 158 5.57 8.17 10.57
CA ASN A 158 6.87 8.68 10.94
C ASN A 158 7.17 9.94 10.13
N ILE A 159 7.87 10.90 10.73
CA ILE A 159 8.52 11.99 10.00
C ILE A 159 10.01 11.75 10.14
N VAL A 160 10.76 11.82 9.04
CA VAL A 160 12.22 11.71 9.03
C VAL A 160 12.79 12.92 8.29
N LEU A 161 13.75 13.60 8.91
CA LEU A 161 14.53 14.61 8.24
C LEU A 161 15.83 13.97 7.75
N TRP A 162 16.05 14.04 6.44
CA TRP A 162 17.24 13.54 5.76
C TRP A 162 18.14 14.70 5.36
N ASN A 163 19.44 14.47 5.42
CA ASN A 163 20.44 15.30 4.78
C ASN A 163 20.61 14.86 3.32
N ASN A 164 20.46 15.79 2.37
CA ASN A 164 20.75 15.53 0.96
C ASN A 164 22.02 16.29 0.58
N ASP A 165 23.16 15.61 0.72
CA ASP A 165 24.47 16.18 0.44
C ASP A 165 24.68 16.54 -1.04
N THR A 166 23.96 15.88 -1.95
CA THR A 166 24.04 16.14 -3.39
C THR A 166 23.45 17.51 -3.78
N CYS A 167 22.37 17.93 -3.11
CA CYS A 167 21.67 19.17 -3.45
C CYS A 167 21.86 20.29 -2.39
N GLY A 168 22.66 20.04 -1.35
CA GLY A 168 22.90 21.00 -0.26
C GLY A 168 21.66 21.33 0.60
N ASN A 169 20.55 20.63 0.39
CA ASN A 169 19.27 20.81 1.08
C ASN A 169 18.98 19.65 2.03
N CYS A 170 17.97 19.78 2.88
CA CYS A 170 17.42 18.65 3.63
C CYS A 170 16.09 18.20 2.99
N VAL A 171 15.68 16.97 3.27
CA VAL A 171 14.41 16.43 2.79
C VAL A 171 13.60 15.97 3.99
N VAL A 172 12.36 16.44 4.11
CA VAL A 172 11.41 15.93 5.08
C VAL A 172 10.60 14.84 4.41
N GLU A 173 10.67 13.62 4.92
CA GLU A 173 9.89 12.47 4.48
C GLU A 173 8.85 12.11 5.54
N VAL A 174 7.60 11.92 5.14
CA VAL A 174 6.50 11.52 6.02
C VAL A 174 6.01 10.14 5.58
N GLN A 175 6.22 9.13 6.41
CA GLN A 175 5.96 7.74 6.09
C GLN A 175 4.77 7.26 6.90
N ARG A 176 3.65 7.00 6.23
CA ARG A 176 2.49 6.36 6.87
C ARG A 176 2.95 5.03 7.51
N ARG A 177 2.31 4.66 8.61
CA ARG A 177 2.50 3.36 9.28
C ARG A 177 1.17 2.63 9.46
N ASP A 178 0.10 3.36 9.77
CA ASP A 178 -1.25 2.79 9.89
C ASP A 178 -2.34 3.88 9.84
N GLY A 179 -3.60 3.49 9.68
CA GLY A 179 -4.79 4.32 9.89
C GLY A 179 -5.41 4.94 8.64
N ASP A 180 -6.06 6.10 8.78
CA ASP A 180 -6.81 6.80 7.73
C ASP A 180 -5.87 7.58 6.79
N MET A 181 -5.98 7.31 5.48
CA MET A 181 -5.17 7.95 4.44
C MET A 181 -5.50 9.44 4.27
N ILE A 182 -6.77 9.81 4.36
CA ILE A 182 -7.21 11.21 4.25
C ILE A 182 -6.65 12.01 5.43
N ALA A 183 -6.70 11.45 6.64
CA ALA A 183 -6.14 12.09 7.82
C ALA A 183 -4.61 12.27 7.71
N PHE A 184 -3.91 11.23 7.25
CA PHE A 184 -2.48 11.26 6.98
C PHE A 184 -2.11 12.32 5.94
N MET A 185 -2.77 12.34 4.77
CA MET A 185 -2.48 13.31 3.71
C MET A 185 -2.78 14.75 4.13
N LYS A 186 -3.81 14.95 4.95
CA LYS A 186 -4.10 16.27 5.54
C LYS A 186 -2.95 16.72 6.45
N ALA A 187 -2.45 15.85 7.33
CA ALA A 187 -1.31 16.17 8.20
C ALA A 187 -0.03 16.47 7.40
N TYR A 188 0.24 15.70 6.35
CA TYR A 188 1.34 15.95 5.42
C TYR A 188 1.22 17.32 4.73
N ALA A 189 0.05 17.65 4.18
CA ALA A 189 -0.20 18.93 3.51
C ALA A 189 -0.04 20.13 4.48
N GLU A 190 -0.53 19.99 5.70
CA GLU A 190 -0.36 20.97 6.78
C GLU A 190 1.11 21.19 7.14
N LEU A 191 1.90 20.12 7.26
CA LEU A 191 3.33 20.21 7.55
C LEU A 191 4.09 20.90 6.41
N LYS A 192 3.82 20.52 5.16
CA LYS A 192 4.41 21.15 3.96
C LYS A 192 4.06 22.64 3.88
N SER A 193 2.79 22.99 4.10
CA SER A 193 2.33 24.38 4.15
C SER A 193 3.03 25.17 5.26
N THR A 194 3.23 24.57 6.42
CA THR A 194 3.93 25.20 7.55
C THR A 194 5.39 25.51 7.22
N MET A 195 6.08 24.61 6.52
CA MET A 195 7.44 24.85 6.06
C MET A 195 7.52 25.98 5.04
N LYS A 196 6.52 26.07 4.15
CA LYS A 196 6.39 27.20 3.21
C LYS A 196 6.16 28.52 3.95
N ARG A 197 5.23 28.57 4.91
CA ARG A 197 4.93 29.77 5.72
C ARG A 197 6.15 30.27 6.51
N ASN A 198 6.98 29.35 6.99
CA ASN A 198 8.22 29.68 7.71
C ASN A 198 9.42 30.00 6.80
N GLN A 199 9.22 30.05 5.47
CA GLN A 199 10.25 30.28 4.46
C GLN A 199 11.37 29.22 4.46
N LEU A 200 11.07 28.03 4.97
CA LEU A 200 11.99 26.89 5.09
C LEU A 200 11.87 25.93 3.90
N SER A 201 10.84 26.06 3.06
CA SER A 201 10.72 25.30 1.81
C SER A 201 11.86 25.66 0.85
N ALA A 202 12.49 24.64 0.25
CA ALA A 202 13.52 24.83 -0.78
C ALA A 202 12.93 25.05 -2.19
N ASP A 203 11.65 24.72 -2.40
CA ASP A 203 10.94 24.98 -3.66
C ASP A 203 10.88 26.50 -3.90
N SER A 204 11.60 26.98 -4.93
CA SER A 204 11.57 28.38 -5.33
C SER A 204 10.17 28.79 -5.79
N SER A 205 9.74 29.96 -5.35
CA SER A 205 8.42 30.51 -5.59
C SER A 205 8.18 30.80 -7.08
N LEU A 206 7.51 29.88 -7.77
CA LEU A 206 6.64 30.23 -8.88
C LEU A 206 5.20 30.05 -8.40
N THR A 207 4.52 31.19 -8.28
CA THR A 207 3.10 31.33 -7.96
C THR A 207 2.26 30.55 -8.97
N SER A 208 1.70 29.42 -8.57
CA SER A 208 0.56 28.80 -9.25
C SER A 208 -0.70 29.06 -8.43
N ASN A 209 -1.71 29.66 -9.05
CA ASN A 209 -3.00 30.04 -8.48
C ASN A 209 -3.66 28.92 -7.64
N PRO A 210 -4.40 29.27 -6.57
CA PRO A 210 -5.01 28.31 -5.67
C PRO A 210 -6.26 27.60 -6.22
N SER A 211 -6.67 27.84 -7.47
CA SER A 211 -7.85 27.20 -8.08
C SER A 211 -7.56 26.00 -8.97
N ASP A 212 -6.29 25.62 -9.15
CA ASP A 212 -5.87 24.54 -10.09
C ASP A 212 -5.31 23.30 -9.39
N ARG A 213 -5.58 23.11 -8.09
CA ARG A 213 -5.07 21.97 -7.29
C ARG A 213 -6.16 21.18 -6.58
N LEU A 214 -7.26 20.88 -7.27
CA LEU A 214 -7.76 19.50 -7.18
C LEU A 214 -6.67 18.62 -7.81
N PRO A 215 -6.35 17.45 -7.24
CA PRO A 215 -5.35 16.59 -7.85
C PRO A 215 -5.88 16.21 -9.24
N LYS A 216 -5.31 16.80 -10.30
CA LYS A 216 -5.16 16.05 -11.53
C LYS A 216 -4.45 14.79 -11.08
N ILE A 217 -5.14 13.67 -11.27
CA ILE A 217 -4.56 12.34 -11.23
C ILE A 217 -3.27 12.49 -12.02
N ALA A 218 -2.15 12.60 -11.31
CA ALA A 218 -0.86 12.51 -11.97
C ALA A 218 -0.90 11.09 -12.50
N GLU A 219 -1.03 10.98 -13.81
CA GLU A 219 -0.63 9.80 -14.54
C GLU A 219 0.60 9.29 -13.81
N PHE A 220 0.50 8.06 -13.31
CA PHE A 220 1.61 7.37 -12.70
C PHE A 220 2.82 7.71 -13.56
N VAL A 221 3.94 8.07 -12.94
CA VAL A 221 5.21 7.96 -13.66
C VAL A 221 5.19 6.54 -14.16
N ASP A 222 4.93 6.38 -15.46
CA ASP A 222 5.20 5.17 -16.16
C ASP A 222 6.66 4.92 -15.79
N LEU A 223 6.87 3.96 -14.88
CA LEU A 223 8.13 3.22 -14.88
C LEU A 223 8.38 3.00 -16.36
N PRO A 224 9.53 3.45 -16.92
CA PRO A 224 9.77 3.34 -18.34
C PRO A 224 9.37 1.91 -18.67
N HIS A 225 8.23 1.77 -19.36
CA HIS A 225 7.74 0.44 -19.66
C HIS A 225 8.86 -0.07 -20.53
N SER A 226 9.59 -1.06 -20.03
CA SER A 226 10.50 -1.76 -20.90
C SER A 226 9.64 -2.12 -22.10
N GLU A 227 10.05 -1.77 -23.32
CA GLU A 227 9.37 -2.26 -24.52
C GLU A 227 9.26 -3.80 -24.47
N ASP A 228 10.13 -4.43 -23.66
CA ASP A 228 10.08 -5.81 -23.22
C ASP A 228 9.35 -5.99 -21.87
N ALA A 229 8.02 -6.04 -21.94
CA ALA A 229 7.17 -6.40 -20.81
C ALA A 229 7.38 -7.86 -20.33
N HIS A 230 7.99 -8.73 -21.13
CA HIS A 230 8.34 -10.09 -20.70
C HIS A 230 9.55 -10.08 -19.77
N GLY A 231 10.59 -9.32 -20.10
CA GLY A 231 11.74 -9.11 -19.21
C GLY A 231 11.35 -8.49 -17.86
N ASP A 232 10.38 -7.56 -17.85
CA ASP A 232 9.85 -7.01 -16.61
C ASP A 232 9.14 -8.08 -15.76
N LEU A 233 8.36 -8.97 -16.37
CA LEU A 233 7.70 -10.07 -15.68
C LEU A 233 8.70 -11.13 -15.16
N GLU A 234 9.81 -11.37 -15.86
CA GLU A 234 10.89 -12.22 -15.35
C GLU A 234 11.57 -11.59 -14.13
N CYS A 235 11.80 -10.28 -14.14
CA CYS A 235 12.32 -9.55 -12.98
C CYS A 235 11.36 -9.67 -11.79
N VAL A 236 10.06 -9.44 -12.01
CA VAL A 236 9.02 -9.63 -11.00
C VAL A 236 9.04 -11.08 -10.48
N SER A 237 9.18 -12.07 -11.36
CA SER A 237 9.31 -13.47 -10.97
C SER A 237 10.46 -13.68 -9.99
N GLY A 238 11.66 -13.17 -10.30
CA GLY A 238 12.82 -13.27 -9.43
C GLY A 238 12.64 -12.55 -8.08
N MET A 239 11.90 -11.43 -8.07
CA MET A 239 11.58 -10.72 -6.84
C MET A 239 10.63 -11.50 -5.92
N LEU A 240 9.62 -12.17 -6.49
CA LEU A 240 8.69 -13.02 -5.72
C LEU A 240 9.39 -14.23 -5.09
N ASP A 241 10.39 -14.79 -5.78
CA ASP A 241 11.19 -15.93 -5.30
C ASP A 241 12.30 -15.51 -4.30
N SER A 242 12.47 -14.21 -4.03
CA SER A 242 13.49 -13.72 -3.11
C SER A 242 13.28 -14.21 -1.69
N LYS A 243 14.37 -14.51 -0.99
CA LYS A 243 14.36 -14.82 0.46
C LYS A 243 14.14 -13.58 1.34
N PHE A 244 14.20 -12.38 0.76
CA PHE A 244 14.09 -11.12 1.48
C PHE A 244 12.69 -10.54 1.32
N GLU A 245 12.00 -10.32 2.45
CA GLU A 245 10.59 -9.90 2.50
C GLU A 245 10.34 -8.57 1.78
N ASP A 246 11.28 -7.64 1.86
CA ASP A 246 11.20 -6.34 1.22
C ASP A 246 11.26 -6.46 -0.32
N ILE A 247 12.10 -7.35 -0.83
CA ILE A 247 12.17 -7.66 -2.27
C ILE A 247 10.89 -8.34 -2.75
N GLN A 248 10.35 -9.28 -1.97
CA GLN A 248 9.06 -9.92 -2.27
C GLN A 248 7.93 -8.89 -2.34
N LEU A 249 7.88 -7.99 -1.36
CA LEU A 249 6.90 -6.90 -1.34
C LEU A 249 7.02 -5.99 -2.57
N GLN A 250 8.23 -5.62 -2.96
CA GLN A 250 8.45 -4.83 -4.17
C GLN A 250 7.97 -5.56 -5.43
N GLY A 251 8.20 -6.87 -5.54
CA GLY A 251 7.70 -7.68 -6.65
C GLY A 251 6.17 -7.73 -6.68
N LEU A 252 5.54 -7.89 -5.51
CA LEU A 252 4.09 -7.88 -5.38
C LEU A 252 3.47 -6.52 -5.74
N PHE A 253 4.11 -5.41 -5.35
CA PHE A 253 3.64 -4.07 -5.74
C PHE A 253 3.84 -3.81 -7.23
N ALA A 254 4.97 -4.21 -7.80
CA ALA A 254 5.20 -4.13 -9.23
C ALA A 254 4.10 -4.88 -10.01
N LEU A 255 3.72 -6.08 -9.56
CA LEU A 255 2.64 -6.85 -10.19
C LEU A 255 1.25 -6.19 -10.04
N LEU A 256 0.97 -5.58 -8.88
CA LEU A 256 -0.27 -4.81 -8.67
C LEU A 256 -0.33 -3.56 -9.54
N SER A 257 0.80 -2.97 -9.87
CA SER A 257 0.90 -1.83 -10.80
C SER A 257 0.95 -2.24 -12.26
N PHE A 258 1.22 -3.52 -12.56
CA PHE A 258 1.35 -3.99 -13.92
C PHE A 258 0.01 -3.91 -14.68
N PRO A 259 -0.02 -3.27 -15.87
CA PRO A 259 -1.21 -3.22 -16.70
C PRO A 259 -1.42 -4.59 -17.35
N VAL A 260 -2.43 -5.36 -16.96
CA VAL A 260 -2.66 -6.69 -17.54
C VAL A 260 -3.34 -6.52 -18.91
N LYS A 261 -2.56 -6.65 -19.98
CA LYS A 261 -3.03 -6.71 -21.38
C LYS A 261 -2.95 -8.16 -21.90
N ASP A 262 -3.75 -8.50 -22.91
CA ASP A 262 -3.80 -9.87 -23.46
C ASP A 262 -2.42 -10.38 -23.92
N SER A 263 -1.56 -9.50 -24.45
CA SER A 263 -0.21 -9.86 -24.93
C SER A 263 0.72 -10.38 -23.83
N ILE A 264 0.52 -9.96 -22.58
CA ILE A 264 1.38 -10.28 -21.43
C ILE A 264 0.69 -11.18 -20.41
N LEU A 265 -0.60 -11.45 -20.60
CA LEU A 265 -1.39 -12.34 -19.76
C LEU A 265 -0.76 -13.73 -19.57
N PRO A 266 -0.17 -14.39 -20.60
CA PRO A 266 0.51 -15.68 -20.39
C PRO A 266 1.65 -15.59 -19.36
N GLY A 267 2.44 -14.50 -19.39
CA GLY A 267 3.50 -14.27 -18.42
C GLY A 267 2.96 -14.01 -17.01
N VAL A 268 1.89 -13.23 -16.90
CA VAL A 268 1.20 -13.00 -15.61
C VAL A 268 0.62 -14.29 -15.03
N VAL A 269 0.01 -15.13 -15.87
CA VAL A 269 -0.53 -16.44 -15.49
C VAL A 269 0.58 -17.35 -14.94
N ALA A 270 1.77 -17.32 -15.53
CA ALA A 270 2.93 -18.09 -15.06
C ALA A 270 3.44 -17.65 -13.66
N LEU A 271 3.09 -16.44 -13.19
CA LEU A 271 3.43 -15.97 -11.85
C LEU A 271 2.45 -16.44 -10.77
N VAL A 272 1.27 -16.94 -11.13
CA VAL A 272 0.23 -17.33 -10.17
C VAL A 272 0.72 -18.35 -9.12
N PRO A 273 1.47 -19.41 -9.45
CA PRO A 273 2.00 -20.34 -8.44
C PRO A 273 2.91 -19.65 -7.41
N ARG A 274 3.71 -18.67 -7.85
CA ARG A 274 4.59 -17.90 -6.95
C ARG A 274 3.79 -16.98 -6.04
N LEU A 275 2.72 -16.37 -6.54
CA LEU A 275 1.79 -15.61 -5.71
C LEU A 275 1.09 -16.48 -4.68
N MET A 276 0.72 -17.71 -5.05
CA MET A 276 0.12 -18.67 -4.12
C MET A 276 1.10 -19.06 -3.01
N SER A 277 2.40 -19.16 -3.30
CA SER A 277 3.45 -19.34 -2.30
C SER A 277 3.60 -18.10 -1.39
N CYS A 278 3.63 -16.90 -1.96
CA CYS A 278 3.69 -15.65 -1.20
C CYS A 278 2.47 -15.46 -0.29
N GLY A 279 1.28 -15.89 -0.72
CA GLY A 279 0.04 -15.87 0.07
C GLY A 279 0.11 -16.74 1.34
N GLN A 280 0.97 -17.76 1.34
CA GLN A 280 1.23 -18.63 2.49
C GLN A 280 2.43 -18.17 3.34
N SER A 281 3.02 -17.02 3.02
CA SER A 281 4.15 -16.48 3.78
C SER A 281 3.78 -16.25 5.24
N ARG A 282 4.73 -16.52 6.15
CA ARG A 282 4.60 -16.21 7.58
C ARG A 282 4.58 -14.70 7.83
N THR A 283 5.09 -13.93 6.87
CA THR A 283 5.16 -12.47 6.93
C THR A 283 3.81 -11.91 6.50
N LEU A 284 3.05 -11.41 7.49
CA LEU A 284 1.68 -10.95 7.28
C LEU A 284 1.53 -9.94 6.13
N ASN A 285 2.49 -9.04 5.96
CA ASN A 285 2.45 -8.04 4.88
C ASN A 285 2.62 -8.69 3.49
N VAL A 286 3.54 -9.65 3.35
CA VAL A 286 3.73 -10.39 2.08
C VAL A 286 2.45 -11.14 1.74
N ALA A 287 1.88 -11.87 2.71
CA ALA A 287 0.63 -12.60 2.52
C ALA A 287 -0.52 -11.65 2.13
N LYS A 288 -0.71 -10.52 2.83
CA LYS A 288 -1.74 -9.53 2.51
C LYS A 288 -1.66 -9.02 1.08
N VAL A 289 -0.47 -8.60 0.65
CA VAL A 289 -0.30 -8.02 -0.69
C VAL A 289 -0.42 -9.12 -1.75
N ALA A 290 0.05 -10.34 -1.49
CA ALA A 290 -0.16 -11.48 -2.38
C ALA A 290 -1.64 -11.83 -2.57
N HIS A 291 -2.43 -11.85 -1.49
CA HIS A 291 -3.89 -12.03 -1.57
C HIS A 291 -4.58 -10.90 -2.34
N ALA A 292 -4.14 -9.65 -2.17
CA ALA A 292 -4.65 -8.52 -2.96
C ALA A 292 -4.29 -8.66 -4.46
N ALA A 293 -3.07 -9.10 -4.78
CA ALA A 293 -2.63 -9.37 -6.14
C ALA A 293 -3.45 -10.50 -6.78
N LEU A 294 -3.63 -11.63 -6.08
CA LEU A 294 -4.49 -12.73 -6.53
C LEU A 294 -5.92 -12.25 -6.79
N SER A 295 -6.49 -11.45 -5.87
CA SER A 295 -7.82 -10.85 -6.02
C SER A 295 -7.95 -9.98 -7.27
N LYS A 296 -6.91 -9.22 -7.64
CA LYS A 296 -6.88 -8.43 -8.89
C LYS A 296 -6.80 -9.35 -10.11
N LEU A 297 -5.89 -10.34 -10.09
CA LEU A 297 -5.61 -11.19 -11.25
C LEU A 297 -6.73 -12.19 -11.56
N CYS A 298 -7.48 -12.65 -10.55
CA CYS A 298 -8.59 -13.60 -10.75
C CYS A 298 -9.80 -13.02 -11.52
N HIS A 299 -9.79 -11.74 -11.89
CA HIS A 299 -10.73 -11.22 -12.88
C HIS A 299 -10.49 -11.83 -14.28
N HIS A 300 -9.26 -12.27 -14.58
CA HIS A 300 -8.92 -12.96 -15.84
C HIS A 300 -9.15 -14.47 -15.71
N ALA A 301 -9.73 -15.09 -16.74
CA ALA A 301 -10.13 -16.50 -16.70
C ALA A 301 -8.93 -17.45 -16.57
N GLU A 302 -7.86 -17.15 -17.26
CA GLU A 302 -6.60 -17.88 -17.32
C GLU A 302 -5.92 -17.91 -15.94
N CYS A 303 -5.95 -16.78 -15.24
CA CYS A 303 -5.45 -16.67 -13.87
C CYS A 303 -6.28 -17.54 -12.91
N ARG A 304 -7.61 -17.59 -13.07
CA ARG A 304 -8.48 -18.46 -12.24
C ARG A 304 -8.13 -19.94 -12.42
N HIS A 305 -7.95 -20.38 -13.66
CA HIS A 305 -7.53 -21.75 -13.95
C HIS A 305 -6.14 -22.04 -13.37
N ALA A 306 -5.20 -21.11 -13.47
CA ALA A 306 -3.87 -21.28 -12.89
C ALA A 306 -3.89 -21.37 -11.35
N VAL A 307 -4.79 -20.65 -10.67
CA VAL A 307 -4.99 -20.78 -9.22
C VAL A 307 -5.43 -22.20 -8.87
N LEU A 308 -6.43 -22.74 -9.57
CA LEU A 308 -6.94 -24.10 -9.31
C LEU A 308 -5.89 -25.18 -9.66
N ASN A 309 -5.20 -25.00 -10.77
CA ASN A 309 -4.14 -25.91 -11.24
C ASN A 309 -2.87 -25.87 -10.37
N SER A 310 -2.70 -24.85 -9.52
CA SER A 310 -1.58 -24.80 -8.57
C SER A 310 -1.63 -25.89 -7.50
N GLY A 311 -2.76 -26.59 -7.35
CA GLY A 311 -2.93 -27.74 -6.45
C GLY A 311 -2.96 -27.40 -4.96
N ASN A 312 -2.74 -26.14 -4.57
CA ASN A 312 -2.65 -25.70 -3.19
C ASN A 312 -3.53 -24.47 -2.93
N TRP A 313 -4.79 -24.51 -3.35
CA TRP A 313 -5.74 -23.41 -3.15
C TRP A 313 -6.66 -23.61 -1.94
N SER A 314 -6.55 -24.72 -1.23
CA SER A 314 -7.33 -25.00 0.00
C SER A 314 -7.07 -24.00 1.12
N TYR A 315 -5.88 -23.39 1.18
CA TYR A 315 -5.62 -22.31 2.15
C TYR A 315 -6.45 -21.05 1.86
N LEU A 316 -6.82 -20.79 0.60
CA LEU A 316 -7.72 -19.68 0.24
C LEU A 316 -9.12 -19.92 0.82
N ILE A 317 -9.60 -21.17 0.80
CA ILE A 317 -10.87 -21.56 1.43
C ILE A 317 -10.79 -21.30 2.94
N LYS A 318 -9.74 -21.79 3.60
CA LYS A 318 -9.53 -21.59 5.05
C LYS A 318 -9.47 -20.11 5.42
N ASN A 319 -8.75 -19.31 4.64
CA ASN A 319 -8.65 -17.87 4.85
C ASN A 319 -9.98 -17.14 4.59
N ALA A 320 -10.74 -17.53 3.56
CA ALA A 320 -12.05 -16.95 3.26
C ALA A 320 -13.10 -17.26 4.34
N ALA A 321 -13.06 -18.48 4.91
CA ALA A 321 -13.90 -18.87 6.04
C ALA A 321 -13.68 -17.97 7.26
N GLY A 322 -12.48 -17.41 7.40
CA GLY A 322 -12.11 -16.51 8.49
C GLY A 322 -11.78 -17.24 9.78
N GLY A 323 -11.95 -16.53 10.90
CA GLY A 323 -11.65 -17.03 12.23
C GLY A 323 -10.74 -16.08 13.00
N VAL A 324 -10.60 -16.31 14.32
CA VAL A 324 -9.91 -15.39 15.23
C VAL A 324 -8.43 -15.16 14.86
N LYS A 325 -7.82 -16.11 14.16
CA LYS A 325 -6.41 -16.06 13.75
C LYS A 325 -6.21 -15.53 12.32
N VAL A 326 -7.28 -15.29 11.57
CA VAL A 326 -7.20 -14.83 10.18
C VAL A 326 -7.29 -13.31 10.16
N ASP A 327 -6.34 -12.68 9.47
CA ASP A 327 -6.38 -11.24 9.29
C ASP A 327 -7.58 -10.81 8.43
N PRO A 328 -8.33 -9.76 8.81
CA PRO A 328 -9.52 -9.33 8.07
C PRO A 328 -9.26 -8.98 6.59
N GLU A 329 -8.10 -8.41 6.24
CA GLU A 329 -7.80 -8.10 4.83
C GLU A 329 -7.54 -9.39 4.03
N ILE A 330 -6.87 -10.37 4.64
CA ILE A 330 -6.65 -11.69 4.03
C ILE A 330 -8.00 -12.40 3.85
N GLN A 331 -8.89 -12.35 4.84
CA GLN A 331 -10.21 -12.96 4.74
C GLN A 331 -11.01 -12.34 3.58
N ARG A 332 -11.08 -11.01 3.51
CA ARG A 332 -11.83 -10.31 2.46
C ARG A 332 -11.30 -10.63 1.06
N ALA A 333 -9.98 -10.55 0.87
CA ALA A 333 -9.35 -10.85 -0.41
C ALA A 333 -9.53 -12.32 -0.80
N SER A 334 -9.39 -13.24 0.15
CA SER A 334 -9.63 -14.67 -0.07
C SER A 334 -11.07 -14.95 -0.45
N LEU A 335 -12.04 -14.35 0.25
CA LEU A 335 -13.46 -14.51 -0.06
C LEU A 335 -13.80 -13.98 -1.45
N HIS A 336 -13.19 -12.86 -1.84
CA HIS A 336 -13.32 -12.34 -3.20
C HIS A 336 -12.76 -13.33 -4.23
N VAL A 337 -11.55 -13.86 -4.02
CA VAL A 337 -10.96 -14.88 -4.91
C VAL A 337 -11.87 -16.10 -5.01
N ILE A 338 -12.33 -16.67 -3.90
CA ILE A 338 -13.25 -17.81 -3.89
C ILE A 338 -14.55 -17.51 -4.65
N GLY A 339 -15.12 -16.31 -4.47
CA GLY A 339 -16.27 -15.86 -5.25
C GLY A 339 -15.99 -15.83 -6.76
N THR A 340 -14.83 -15.33 -7.17
CA THR A 340 -14.44 -15.32 -8.60
C THR A 340 -14.15 -16.71 -9.17
N LEU A 341 -13.71 -17.67 -8.33
CA LEU A 341 -13.46 -19.05 -8.73
C LEU A 341 -14.74 -19.89 -8.82
N SER A 342 -15.86 -19.44 -8.23
CA SER A 342 -17.10 -20.22 -8.16
C SER A 342 -17.60 -20.78 -9.50
N PRO A 343 -17.49 -20.08 -10.65
CA PRO A 343 -17.92 -20.65 -11.93
C PRO A 343 -17.15 -21.90 -12.34
N LEU A 344 -15.95 -22.12 -11.78
CA LEU A 344 -15.07 -23.25 -12.10
C LEU A 344 -15.20 -24.43 -11.12
N PHE A 345 -16.01 -24.31 -10.06
CA PHE A 345 -16.15 -25.39 -9.06
C PHE A 345 -16.88 -26.63 -9.60
N HIS A 346 -17.50 -26.57 -10.78
CA HIS A 346 -17.97 -27.78 -11.48
C HIS A 346 -16.82 -28.69 -11.92
N GLN A 347 -15.64 -28.13 -12.21
CA GLN A 347 -14.42 -28.89 -12.54
C GLN A 347 -13.60 -29.20 -11.29
N PHE A 348 -13.63 -28.32 -10.29
CA PHE A 348 -12.90 -28.43 -9.04
C PHE A 348 -13.86 -28.32 -7.85
N PRO A 349 -14.61 -29.40 -7.54
CA PRO A 349 -15.64 -29.34 -6.52
C PRO A 349 -15.06 -29.03 -5.15
N LEU A 350 -15.74 -28.14 -4.42
CA LEU A 350 -15.48 -27.94 -3.01
C LEU A 350 -15.84 -29.22 -2.26
N ASP A 351 -14.93 -29.72 -1.43
CA ASP A 351 -15.24 -30.85 -0.55
C ASP A 351 -16.29 -30.40 0.47
N CYS A 352 -17.49 -30.97 0.35
CA CYS A 352 -18.60 -30.66 1.24
C CYS A 352 -18.37 -31.14 2.68
N ASN A 353 -17.38 -32.01 2.91
CA ASN A 353 -16.96 -32.44 4.25
C ASN A 353 -15.91 -31.50 4.86
N ASP A 354 -15.36 -30.55 4.09
CA ASP A 354 -14.41 -29.56 4.61
C ASP A 354 -15.14 -28.51 5.47
N GLU A 355 -14.75 -28.40 6.74
CA GLU A 355 -15.30 -27.43 7.68
C GLU A 355 -15.17 -25.98 7.19
N ALA A 356 -14.07 -25.66 6.50
CA ALA A 356 -13.86 -24.34 5.94
C ALA A 356 -14.80 -24.07 4.76
N ALA A 357 -15.04 -25.06 3.89
CA ALA A 357 -16.02 -24.93 2.81
C ALA A 357 -17.43 -24.72 3.37
N GLN A 358 -17.83 -25.49 4.39
CA GLN A 358 -19.10 -25.31 5.10
C GLN A 358 -19.20 -23.94 5.79
N ALA A 359 -18.12 -23.46 6.39
CA ALA A 359 -18.07 -22.15 7.01
C ALA A 359 -18.26 -21.02 5.99
N ILE A 360 -17.66 -21.10 4.80
CA ILE A 360 -17.90 -20.13 3.71
C ILE A 360 -19.36 -20.16 3.29
N LEU A 361 -19.95 -21.34 3.07
CA LEU A 361 -21.35 -21.47 2.66
C LEU A 361 -22.29 -20.78 3.66
N ARG A 362 -22.08 -21.00 4.97
CA ARG A 362 -22.85 -20.32 6.02
C ARG A 362 -22.60 -18.81 6.03
N LEU A 363 -21.35 -18.38 5.86
CA LEU A 363 -20.97 -16.96 5.83
C LEU A 363 -21.67 -16.23 4.68
N VAL A 364 -21.62 -16.78 3.47
CA VAL A 364 -22.24 -16.16 2.29
C VAL A 364 -23.76 -16.24 2.32
N GLN A 365 -24.37 -17.27 2.94
CA GLN A 365 -25.82 -17.32 3.13
C GLN A 365 -26.32 -16.29 4.16
N LYS A 366 -25.52 -15.98 5.17
CA LYS A 366 -25.85 -15.03 6.24
C LYS A 366 -25.18 -13.66 6.04
N TRP A 367 -24.85 -13.29 4.79
CA TRP A 367 -24.10 -12.09 4.46
C TRP A 367 -24.74 -10.80 5.01
N GLU A 368 -26.07 -10.76 5.14
CA GLU A 368 -26.81 -9.61 5.68
C GLU A 368 -26.43 -9.27 7.12
N SER A 369 -26.07 -10.30 7.90
CA SER A 369 -25.72 -10.20 9.34
C SER A 369 -24.26 -9.81 9.60
N ILE A 370 -23.45 -9.61 8.55
CA ILE A 370 -22.04 -9.22 8.69
C ILE A 370 -21.94 -7.74 9.03
N ASP A 371 -21.31 -7.42 10.17
CA ASP A 371 -21.09 -6.04 10.64
C ASP A 371 -20.07 -5.27 9.80
N ASP A 372 -19.02 -5.95 9.33
CA ASP A 372 -17.99 -5.32 8.49
C ASP A 372 -18.52 -5.05 7.07
N PRO A 373 -18.69 -3.78 6.66
CA PRO A 373 -19.31 -3.43 5.39
C PRO A 373 -18.49 -3.93 4.19
N ARG A 374 -17.15 -4.00 4.30
CA ARG A 374 -16.30 -4.46 3.20
C ARG A 374 -16.41 -5.97 3.03
N LEU A 375 -16.38 -6.71 4.13
CA LEU A 375 -16.58 -8.16 4.10
C LEU A 375 -17.99 -8.51 3.62
N LYS A 376 -19.00 -7.75 4.07
CA LYS A 376 -20.39 -7.88 3.62
C LYS A 376 -20.54 -7.77 2.11
N THR A 377 -19.90 -6.79 1.46
CA THR A 377 -19.90 -6.67 -0.01
C THR A 377 -19.30 -7.89 -0.69
N HIS A 378 -18.16 -8.39 -0.21
CA HIS A 378 -17.54 -9.59 -0.78
C HIS A 378 -18.37 -10.85 -0.55
N ALA A 379 -19.00 -11.00 0.62
CA ALA A 379 -19.89 -12.11 0.94
C ALA A 379 -21.17 -12.08 0.08
N PHE A 380 -21.76 -10.91 -0.15
CA PHE A 380 -22.88 -10.72 -1.06
C PHE A 380 -22.52 -11.13 -2.50
N ASN A 381 -21.38 -10.63 -3.01
CA ASN A 381 -20.92 -10.97 -4.36
C ASN A 381 -20.61 -12.47 -4.50
N ALA A 382 -20.01 -13.08 -3.48
CA ALA A 382 -19.76 -14.52 -3.45
C ALA A 382 -21.06 -15.32 -3.38
N ASN A 383 -22.07 -14.87 -2.62
CA ASN A 383 -23.40 -15.48 -2.59
C ASN A 383 -24.04 -15.50 -3.99
N LEU A 384 -24.05 -14.37 -4.67
CA LEU A 384 -24.57 -14.27 -6.04
C LEU A 384 -23.81 -15.18 -7.01
N ALA A 385 -22.47 -15.22 -6.89
CA ALA A 385 -21.64 -16.07 -7.73
C ALA A 385 -21.86 -17.58 -7.44
N PHE A 386 -22.15 -17.94 -6.20
CA PHE A 386 -22.44 -19.32 -5.80
C PHE A 386 -23.82 -19.78 -6.28
N GLN A 387 -24.83 -18.91 -6.23
CA GLN A 387 -26.15 -19.16 -6.82
C GLN A 387 -26.04 -19.36 -8.34
N LYS A 388 -25.33 -18.46 -9.03
CA LYS A 388 -25.11 -18.58 -10.49
C LYS A 388 -24.39 -19.86 -10.88
N ALA A 389 -23.48 -20.35 -10.02
CA ALA A 389 -22.75 -21.59 -10.23
C ALA A 389 -23.54 -22.85 -9.81
N GLY A 390 -24.77 -22.72 -9.28
CA GLY A 390 -25.58 -23.85 -8.82
C GLY A 390 -25.06 -24.52 -7.54
N ILE A 391 -24.18 -23.85 -6.79
CA ILE A 391 -23.64 -24.33 -5.51
C ILE A 391 -24.65 -24.07 -4.38
N LEU A 392 -25.35 -22.95 -4.48
CA LEU A 392 -26.44 -22.57 -3.56
C LEU A 392 -27.75 -22.54 -4.33
N ALA A 393 -28.81 -23.01 -3.68
CA ALA A 393 -30.18 -22.94 -4.16
C ALA A 393 -30.76 -21.53 -3.99
#